data_AF-A0A660XIZ5-F1
#
_entry.id   AF-A0A660XIZ5-F1
#
_cell.length_a   1.000
_cell.length_b   1.000
_cell.length_c   1.000
_cell.angle_alpha   90.00
_cell.angle_beta   90.00
_cell.angle_gamma   90.00
#
_symmetry.space_group_name_H-M   'P 1'
#
loop_
_entity.id
_entity.type
_entity.pdbx_description
1 polymer ?
#
loop_
_entity_poly.entity_id
_entity_poly.type
_entity_poly.pdbx_seq_one_letter_code
_entity_poly.pdbx_strand_id
1 'polypeptide(L)'
;MKKDFRFKGKRPDDIFEAITVMAKRARQINQKRSEDYPIQNMIDPETDEVFENDIDFDSFEKPASLAMIDYEQGNIEFEYEKKEEIEEGKETETEE
;
A
#
# COMPACT_ATOMS: atom_id res chain seq x y z
N MET A 1 -10.01 20.10 13.80
CA MET A 1 -8.83 20.81 13.24
C MET A 1 -8.44 20.12 11.94
N LYS A 2 -8.34 20.84 10.81
CA LYS A 2 -7.78 20.25 9.57
C LYS A 2 -6.30 19.98 9.83
N LYS A 3 -5.87 18.71 9.83
CA LYS A 3 -4.45 18.35 9.88
C LYS A 3 -3.77 18.96 8.65
N ASP A 4 -2.61 19.57 8.86
CA ASP A 4 -1.78 20.05 7.77
C ASP A 4 -1.25 18.84 6.98
N PHE A 5 -1.66 18.74 5.71
CA PHE A 5 -1.31 17.64 4.80
C PHE A 5 0.01 17.88 4.07
N ARG A 6 0.73 18.95 4.40
CA ARG A 6 2.02 19.22 3.77
C ARG A 6 3.07 18.25 4.26
N PHE A 7 3.89 17.78 3.32
CA PHE A 7 5.08 17.00 3.63
C PHE A 7 6.06 17.82 4.48
N LYS A 8 6.49 17.25 5.61
CA LYS A 8 7.36 17.89 6.61
C LYS A 8 8.77 17.28 6.67
N GLY A 9 9.03 16.22 5.91
CA GLY A 9 10.32 15.55 5.84
C GLY A 9 11.35 16.30 5.00
N LYS A 10 12.55 15.71 4.89
CA LYS A 10 13.55 16.17 3.92
C LYS A 10 13.01 15.94 2.51
N ARG A 11 13.17 16.94 1.63
CA ARG A 11 12.76 16.82 0.23
C ARG A 11 13.40 15.56 -0.38
N PRO A 12 12.62 14.69 -1.04
CA PRO A 12 13.16 13.48 -1.65
C PRO A 12 14.10 13.84 -2.80
N ASP A 13 15.12 13.01 -3.01
CA ASP A 13 16.06 13.15 -4.12
C ASP A 13 15.33 12.94 -5.46
N ASP A 14 14.47 11.93 -5.54
CA ASP A 14 13.52 11.74 -6.63
C ASP A 14 12.05 11.83 -6.13
N ILE A 15 11.33 12.83 -6.62
CA ILE A 15 9.92 13.06 -6.28
C ILE A 15 9.01 11.96 -6.81
N PHE A 16 9.34 11.34 -7.94
CA PHE A 16 8.53 10.29 -8.54
C PHE A 16 8.68 8.96 -7.79
N GLU A 17 9.89 8.65 -7.30
CA GLU A 17 10.11 7.52 -6.40
C GLU A 17 9.30 7.67 -5.11
N ALA A 18 9.37 8.86 -4.49
CA ALA A 18 8.61 9.17 -3.28
C ALA A 18 7.10 9.02 -3.50
N ILE A 19 6.57 9.56 -4.59
CA ILE A 19 5.15 9.40 -4.97
C ILE A 19 4.80 7.92 -5.17
N THR A 20 5.66 7.16 -5.84
CA THR A 20 5.43 5.74 -6.14
C THR A 20 5.35 4.90 -4.86
N VAL A 21 6.30 5.09 -3.93
CA VAL A 21 6.33 4.39 -2.63
C VAL A 21 5.11 4.74 -1.80
N MET A 22 4.80 6.04 -1.68
CA MET A 22 3.63 6.49 -0.91
C MET A 22 2.32 5.95 -1.51
N ALA A 23 2.18 5.93 -2.83
CA ALA A 23 1.00 5.39 -3.50
C ALA A 23 0.87 3.87 -3.27
N LYS A 24 1.97 3.12 -3.37
CA LYS A 24 2.00 1.67 -3.08
C LYS A 24 1.61 1.40 -1.63
N ARG A 25 2.14 2.19 -0.69
CA ARG A 25 1.79 2.08 0.74
C ARG A 25 0.33 2.41 1.02
N ALA A 26 -0.21 3.47 0.42
CA ALA A 26 -1.61 3.82 0.56
C ALA A 26 -2.54 2.70 0.07
N ARG A 27 -2.17 1.99 -1.01
CA ARG A 27 -2.90 0.81 -1.48
C ARG A 27 -2.88 -0.33 -0.47
N GLN A 28 -1.73 -0.62 0.15
CA GLN A 28 -1.62 -1.65 1.19
C GLN A 28 -2.52 -1.34 2.40
N ILE A 29 -2.56 -0.07 2.82
CA ILE A 29 -3.44 0.37 3.92
C ILE A 29 -4.92 0.17 3.55
N ASN A 30 -5.30 0.53 2.32
CA ASN A 30 -6.66 0.31 1.83
C ASN A 30 -7.02 -1.18 1.75
N GLN A 31 -6.11 -2.00 1.25
CA GLN A 31 -6.32 -3.44 1.18
C GLN A 31 -6.57 -4.01 2.58
N LYS A 32 -5.73 -3.66 3.55
CA LYS A 32 -5.91 -4.08 4.94
C LYS A 32 -7.26 -3.63 5.51
N ARG A 33 -7.69 -2.38 5.25
CA ARG A 33 -9.02 -1.91 5.66
C ARG A 33 -10.16 -2.70 5.03
N SER A 34 -10.02 -3.09 3.77
CA SER A 34 -11.02 -3.92 3.09
C SER A 34 -11.07 -5.35 3.65
N GLU A 35 -9.95 -5.86 4.16
CA GLU A 35 -9.88 -7.16 4.84
C GLU A 35 -10.46 -7.08 6.27
N ASP A 36 -10.14 -6.00 7.00
CA ASP A 36 -10.62 -5.75 8.38
C ASP A 36 -12.12 -5.40 8.41
N TYR A 37 -12.61 -4.70 7.40
CA TYR A 37 -13.98 -4.21 7.27
C TYR A 37 -14.56 -4.61 5.90
N PRO A 38 -14.84 -5.91 5.69
CA PRO A 38 -15.43 -6.36 4.44
C PRO A 38 -16.82 -5.73 4.29
N ILE A 39 -17.06 -5.11 3.13
CA ILE A 39 -18.38 -4.58 2.81
C ILE A 39 -19.34 -5.76 2.71
N GLN A 40 -20.17 -5.95 3.73
CA GLN A 40 -21.24 -6.95 3.72
C GLN A 40 -22.35 -6.49 2.77
N ASN A 41 -22.17 -6.73 1.47
CA ASN A 41 -23.24 -6.62 0.48
C ASN A 41 -23.96 -7.96 0.28
N MET A 42 -24.02 -8.81 1.31
CA MET A 42 -24.93 -9.96 1.28
C MET A 42 -26.28 -9.47 1.77
N ILE A 43 -27.14 -9.10 0.81
CA ILE A 43 -28.58 -9.22 1.04
C ILE A 43 -28.80 -10.71 1.27
N ASP A 44 -29.10 -11.09 2.52
CA ASP A 44 -29.59 -12.44 2.78
C ASP A 44 -30.99 -12.53 2.12
N PRO A 45 -31.15 -13.35 1.06
CA PRO A 45 -32.41 -13.44 0.33
C PRO A 45 -33.55 -14.02 1.19
N GLU A 46 -33.25 -14.55 2.38
CA GLU A 46 -34.27 -15.08 3.30
C GLU A 46 -34.75 -14.06 4.34
N THR A 47 -33.98 -13.01 4.63
CA THR A 47 -34.30 -12.09 5.74
C THR A 47 -34.54 -10.63 5.35
N ASP A 48 -34.19 -10.21 4.13
CA ASP A 48 -34.32 -8.79 3.68
C ASP A 48 -33.66 -7.79 4.67
N GLU A 49 -32.81 -8.27 5.58
CA GLU A 49 -32.13 -7.44 6.58
C GLU A 49 -30.88 -6.83 5.95
N VAL A 50 -30.92 -5.50 5.78
CA VAL A 50 -29.74 -4.73 5.41
C VAL A 50 -28.84 -4.67 6.65
N PHE A 51 -27.71 -5.39 6.62
CA PHE A 51 -26.65 -5.20 7.61
C PHE A 51 -26.02 -3.82 7.40
N GLU A 52 -26.52 -2.82 8.13
CA GLU A 52 -25.87 -1.51 8.21
C GLU A 52 -24.53 -1.69 8.95
N ASN A 53 -23.43 -1.48 8.24
CA ASN A 53 -22.12 -1.41 8.88
C ASN A 53 -22.03 -0.08 9.63
N ASP A 54 -22.11 -0.12 10.98
CA ASP A 54 -21.96 1.02 11.91
C ASP A 54 -20.56 1.68 11.90
N ILE A 55 -19.73 1.40 10.89
CA ILE A 55 -18.35 1.87 10.81
C ILE A 55 -18.33 3.25 10.16
N ASP A 56 -17.99 4.26 10.95
CA ASP A 56 -17.72 5.62 10.47
C ASP A 56 -16.36 5.68 9.77
N PHE A 57 -16.35 5.41 8.46
CA PHE A 57 -15.15 5.48 7.62
C PHE A 57 -14.57 6.90 7.49
N ASP A 58 -15.37 7.95 7.71
CA ASP A 58 -14.91 9.34 7.65
C ASP A 58 -14.04 9.71 8.84
N SER A 59 -14.17 8.98 9.95
CA SER A 59 -13.30 9.13 11.13
C SER A 59 -11.86 8.65 10.87
N PHE A 60 -11.64 7.78 9.88
CA PHE A 60 -10.34 7.21 9.60
C PHE A 60 -9.43 8.22 8.88
N GLU A 61 -8.18 8.30 9.32
CA GLU A 61 -7.17 9.08 8.61
C GLU A 61 -7.03 8.56 7.17
N LYS A 62 -6.83 9.47 6.20
CA LYS A 62 -6.75 9.04 4.80
C LYS A 62 -5.51 8.16 4.59
N PRO A 63 -5.60 7.07 3.81
CA PRO A 63 -4.46 6.19 3.54
C PRO A 63 -3.25 6.93 2.97
N ALA A 64 -3.48 7.93 2.13
CA ALA A 64 -2.43 8.79 1.58
C ALA A 64 -1.73 9.63 2.68
N SER A 65 -2.47 10.15 3.66
CA SER A 65 -1.89 10.86 4.80
C SER A 65 -1.01 9.92 5.64
N LEU A 66 -1.49 8.70 5.91
CA LEU A 66 -0.73 7.70 6.66
C LEU A 66 0.53 7.28 5.92
N ALA A 67 0.44 7.05 4.60
CA ALA A 67 1.60 6.73 3.77
C ALA A 67 2.63 7.86 3.74
N MET A 68 2.19 9.12 3.71
CA MET A 68 3.08 10.28 3.80
C MET A 68 3.79 10.35 5.16
N ILE A 69 3.08 10.10 6.26
CA ILE A 69 3.68 10.03 7.60
C ILE A 69 4.72 8.90 7.68
N ASP A 70 4.39 7.72 7.16
CA ASP A 70 5.32 6.58 7.09
C ASP A 70 6.58 6.94 6.30
N TYR A 71 6.43 7.67 5.19
CA TYR A 71 7.56 8.14 4.37
C TYR A 71 8.40 9.19 5.11
N GLU A 72 7.76 10.17 5.76
CA GLU A 72 8.45 11.21 6.56
C GLU A 72 9.29 10.63 7.70
N GLN A 73 8.82 9.53 8.29
CA GLN A 73 9.48 8.82 9.38
C GLN A 73 10.58 7.86 8.90
N GLY A 74 10.67 7.60 7.58
CA GLY A 74 11.60 6.63 7.02
C GLY A 74 11.17 5.18 7.23
N ASN A 75 9.89 4.90 7.48
CA ASN A 75 9.36 3.55 7.65
C ASN A 75 9.18 2.82 6.30
N ILE A 76 9.16 3.56 5.19
CA ILE A 76 9.04 3.06 3.84
C ILE A 76 10.02 3.78 2.92
N GLU A 77 10.61 3.06 1.97
CA GLU A 77 11.56 3.60 1.00
C GLU A 77 11.41 2.91 -0.37
N PHE A 78 12.00 3.51 -1.40
CA PHE A 78 12.00 2.93 -2.74
C PHE A 78 13.16 1.92 -2.81
N GLU A 79 12.84 0.66 -3.09
CA GLU A 79 13.84 -0.38 -3.32
C GLU A 79 13.85 -0.75 -4.80
N TYR A 80 15.04 -0.72 -5.39
CA TYR A 80 15.26 -1.20 -6.73
C TYR A 80 15.33 -2.73 -6.73
N GLU A 81 14.56 -3.36 -7.61
CA GLU A 81 14.68 -4.80 -7.83
C GLU A 81 16.10 -5.10 -8.32
N LYS A 82 16.88 -5.80 -7.50
CA LYS A 82 18.17 -6.34 -7.93
C LYS A 82 17.84 -7.35 -9.02
N LYS A 83 18.32 -7.10 -10.24
CA LYS A 83 18.37 -8.15 -11.25
C LYS A 83 19.25 -9.25 -10.68
N GLU A 84 18.63 -10.36 -10.28
CA GLU A 84 19.39 -11.60 -10.15
C GLU A 84 20.02 -11.85 -11.51
N GLU A 85 21.34 -11.73 -11.59
CA GLU A 85 22.09 -12.23 -12.73
C GLU A 85 21.81 -13.72 -12.80
N ILE A 86 20.92 -14.12 -13.71
CA ILE A 86 20.79 -15.51 -14.09
C ILE A 86 22.16 -15.88 -14.67
N GLU A 87 22.97 -16.62 -13.91
CA GLU A 87 24.19 -17.26 -14.42
C GLU A 87 23.77 -18.33 -15.46
N GLU A 88 23.39 -17.91 -16.66
CA GLU A 88 23.37 -18.76 -17.85
C GLU A 88 24.82 -19.02 -18.26
N GLY A 89 25.44 -20.07 -17.72
CA GLY A 89 26.85 -20.30 -18.03
C GLY A 89 27.52 -21.49 -17.35
N LYS A 90 26.92 -22.69 -17.39
CA LYS A 90 27.68 -23.94 -17.39
C LYS A 90 27.06 -24.91 -18.40
N GLU A 91 27.41 -24.69 -19.66
CA GLU A 91 27.38 -25.76 -20.67
C GLU A 91 28.31 -26.87 -20.15
N THR A 92 27.74 -28.01 -19.77
CA THR A 92 28.51 -29.24 -19.63
C THR A 92 28.83 -29.74 -21.03
N GLU A 93 30.05 -29.46 -21.49
CA GLU A 93 30.69 -30.25 -22.54
C GLU A 93 30.81 -31.69 -22.05
N THR A 94 29.89 -32.56 -22.46
CA THR A 94 30.15 -34.00 -22.51
C THR A 94 30.73 -34.31 -23.88
N GLU A 95 32.05 -34.37 -23.96
CA GLU A 95 32.76 -35.09 -25.02
C GLU A 95 32.61 -36.61 -24.76
N GLU A 96 31.98 -37.32 -25.68
CA GLU A 96 32.23 -38.75 -25.97
C GLU A 96 32.40 -38.93 -27.48
#